data_AF-A0A811MS42-F1
#
_entry.id   AF-A0A811MS42-F1
#
_cell.length_a   1.000
_cell.length_b   1.000
_cell.length_c   1.000
_cell.angle_alpha   90.00
_cell.angle_beta   90.00
_cell.angle_gamma   90.00
#
_symmetry.space_group_name_H-M   'P 1'
#
loop_
_entity.id
_entity.type
_entity.pdbx_description
1 polymer ?
#
loop_
_entity_poly.entity_id
_entity_poly.type
_entity_poly.pdbx_seq_one_letter_code
_entity_poly.pdbx_strand_id
1 'polypeptide(L)'
;MSPPPAVATGGSGEPTVPAWLRGLPRAPEYRPTESEFADPIAFLSRVEREAAVYGICKVIPPYPRPSRRFVFAHLNRSLVSSSEAAANPTTASFSSTTGPSLSEPAAVFTTRHQELGTPRRGRPPPQVLKQVWQSGEQYTLDQFEAKSRAFSKIHLAGLREPTPLEVESLFWKASADRPIYIEYANDVPGSGFAA
;
A
#
# COMPACT_ATOMS: atom_id res chain seq x y z
N MET A 1 -20.01 -29.65 20.15
CA MET A 1 -18.99 -28.87 19.42
C MET A 1 -17.74 -28.85 20.28
N SER A 2 -16.70 -29.57 19.89
CA SER A 2 -15.46 -29.66 20.68
C SER A 2 -14.64 -28.37 20.54
N PRO A 3 -13.95 -27.91 21.60
CA PRO A 3 -13.09 -26.74 21.52
C PRO A 3 -11.83 -27.02 20.67
N PRO A 4 -11.18 -26.01 20.08
CA PRO A 4 -9.92 -26.20 19.36
C PRO A 4 -8.80 -26.61 20.34
N PRO A 5 -7.84 -27.45 19.91
CA PRO A 5 -6.76 -27.89 20.79
C PRO A 5 -5.78 -26.75 21.09
N ALA A 6 -5.32 -26.73 22.34
CA ALA A 6 -4.31 -25.79 22.83
C ALA A 6 -2.99 -25.97 22.07
N VAL A 7 -2.44 -24.87 21.57
CA VAL A 7 -1.12 -24.84 20.93
C VAL A 7 -0.05 -24.94 22.00
N ALA A 8 0.77 -25.99 21.91
CA ALA A 8 1.94 -26.20 22.73
C ALA A 8 3.01 -25.14 22.43
N THR A 9 3.59 -24.59 23.50
CA THR A 9 4.78 -23.72 23.49
C THR A 9 6.05 -24.55 23.27
N GLY A 10 6.87 -24.17 22.28
CA GLY A 10 8.19 -24.75 22.07
C GLY A 10 9.07 -23.99 21.06
N GLY A 11 10.10 -23.30 21.58
CA GLY A 11 11.47 -23.16 21.06
C GLY A 11 11.77 -22.68 19.62
N SER A 12 12.52 -21.57 19.54
CA SER A 12 13.37 -21.10 18.42
C SER A 12 12.75 -20.89 17.03
N GLY A 13 12.25 -19.67 16.81
CA GLY A 13 13.02 -18.73 15.97
C GLY A 13 12.64 -18.52 14.51
N GLU A 14 11.65 -19.21 13.95
CA GLU A 14 11.16 -18.94 12.60
C GLU A 14 9.62 -18.97 12.58
N PRO A 15 8.94 -17.95 12.02
CA PRO A 15 7.49 -17.96 11.89
C PRO A 15 7.11 -19.05 10.89
N THR A 16 6.78 -20.23 11.39
CA THR A 16 6.28 -21.32 10.56
C THR A 16 4.98 -20.89 9.87
N VAL A 17 4.99 -20.84 8.54
CA VAL A 17 3.81 -20.45 7.75
C VAL A 17 2.64 -21.38 8.10
N PRO A 18 1.47 -20.87 8.53
CA PRO A 18 0.32 -21.70 8.87
C PRO A 18 -0.12 -22.60 7.71
N ALA A 19 -0.58 -23.81 8.01
CA ALA A 19 -0.99 -24.78 6.98
C ALA A 19 -2.17 -24.29 6.13
N TRP A 20 -3.13 -23.60 6.75
CA TRP A 20 -4.27 -22.99 6.04
C TRP A 20 -3.81 -21.91 5.07
N LEU A 21 -2.78 -21.12 5.42
CA LEU A 21 -2.23 -20.06 4.58
C LEU A 21 -1.50 -20.64 3.37
N ARG A 22 -0.70 -21.69 3.59
CA ARG A 22 -0.05 -22.46 2.50
C ARG A 22 -1.06 -23.12 1.55
N GLY A 23 -2.22 -23.49 2.08
CA GLY A 23 -3.27 -24.19 1.35
C GLY A 23 -4.28 -23.28 0.64
N LEU A 24 -4.15 -21.95 0.73
CA LEU A 24 -5.08 -21.04 0.06
C LEU A 24 -5.00 -21.21 -1.47
N PRO A 25 -6.14 -21.39 -2.16
CA PRO A 25 -6.15 -21.49 -3.61
C PRO A 25 -5.69 -20.18 -4.23
N ARG A 26 -4.86 -20.27 -5.26
CA ARG A 26 -4.42 -19.09 -6.02
C ARG A 26 -5.46 -18.70 -7.04
N ALA A 27 -5.68 -17.40 -7.18
CA ALA A 27 -6.45 -16.85 -8.28
C ALA A 27 -5.70 -17.03 -9.63
N PRO A 28 -6.43 -17.06 -10.76
CA PRO A 28 -5.82 -17.14 -12.08
C PRO A 28 -4.83 -15.99 -12.33
N GLU A 29 -3.70 -16.34 -12.95
CA GLU A 29 -2.71 -15.38 -13.44
C GLU A 29 -2.66 -15.43 -14.97
N TYR A 30 -2.96 -14.32 -15.62
CA TYR A 30 -2.92 -14.21 -17.07
C TYR A 30 -1.71 -13.42 -17.56
N ARG A 31 -1.13 -13.85 -18.69
CA ARG A 31 0.03 -13.23 -19.34
C ARG A 31 -0.32 -12.94 -20.81
N PRO A 32 -1.10 -11.88 -21.08
CA PRO A 32 -1.48 -11.53 -22.45
C PRO A 32 -0.26 -11.28 -23.33
N THR A 33 -0.39 -11.58 -24.62
CA THR A 33 0.53 -11.07 -25.63
C THR A 33 0.34 -9.55 -25.80
N GLU A 34 1.27 -8.88 -26.49
CA GLU A 34 1.13 -7.44 -26.79
C GLU A 34 -0.18 -7.13 -27.54
N SER A 35 -0.57 -7.97 -28.50
CA SER A 35 -1.81 -7.80 -29.25
C SER A 35 -3.06 -7.96 -28.39
N GLU A 36 -3.04 -8.91 -27.44
CA GLU A 36 -4.14 -9.11 -26.50
C GLU A 36 -4.21 -7.99 -25.46
N PHE A 37 -3.06 -7.42 -25.07
CA PHE A 37 -3.00 -6.33 -24.09
C PHE A 37 -3.36 -4.96 -24.68
N ALA A 38 -3.38 -4.83 -26.01
CA ALA A 38 -3.73 -3.59 -26.70
C ALA A 38 -5.17 -3.11 -26.42
N ASP A 39 -6.10 -4.03 -26.17
CA ASP A 39 -7.47 -3.74 -25.74
C ASP A 39 -7.76 -4.42 -24.38
N PRO A 40 -7.54 -3.72 -23.26
CA PRO A 40 -7.76 -4.27 -21.92
C PRO A 40 -9.20 -4.70 -21.67
N ILE A 41 -10.19 -4.03 -22.27
CA ILE A 41 -11.60 -4.36 -22.06
C ILE A 41 -11.95 -5.65 -22.78
N ALA A 42 -11.54 -5.79 -24.05
CA ALA A 42 -11.75 -7.04 -24.79
C ALA A 42 -11.02 -8.21 -24.13
N PHE A 43 -9.80 -8.00 -23.63
CA PHE A 43 -9.06 -9.03 -22.90
C PHE A 43 -9.79 -9.46 -21.61
N LEU A 44 -10.25 -8.50 -20.80
CA LEU A 44 -10.98 -8.79 -19.56
C LEU A 44 -12.27 -9.55 -19.84
N SER A 45 -13.08 -9.12 -20.80
CA SER A 45 -14.32 -9.80 -21.20
C SER A 45 -14.06 -11.25 -21.65
N ARG A 46 -12.91 -11.52 -22.27
CA ARG A 46 -12.54 -12.88 -22.68
C ARG A 46 -12.25 -13.81 -21.48
N VAL A 47 -11.57 -13.30 -20.45
CA VAL A 47 -11.16 -14.10 -19.27
C VAL A 47 -12.18 -14.06 -18.13
N GLU A 48 -13.18 -13.20 -18.22
CA GLU A 48 -14.18 -12.95 -17.17
C GLU A 48 -14.84 -14.23 -16.67
N ARG A 49 -15.31 -15.10 -17.58
CA ARG A 49 -16.04 -16.32 -17.22
C ARG A 49 -15.23 -17.24 -16.29
N GLU A 50 -13.92 -17.34 -16.52
CA GLU A 50 -13.03 -18.13 -15.67
C GLU A 50 -12.67 -17.38 -14.38
N ALA A 51 -12.29 -16.11 -14.49
CA ALA A 51 -11.86 -15.30 -13.36
C ALA A 51 -12.97 -15.02 -12.33
N ALA A 52 -14.22 -14.90 -12.79
CA ALA A 52 -15.38 -14.59 -11.95
C ALA A 52 -15.62 -15.65 -10.87
N VAL A 53 -15.24 -16.92 -11.12
CA VAL A 53 -15.36 -18.00 -10.12
C VAL A 53 -14.47 -17.74 -8.89
N TYR A 54 -13.38 -17.00 -9.06
CA TYR A 54 -12.43 -16.65 -8.00
C TYR A 54 -12.68 -15.27 -7.38
N GLY A 55 -13.47 -14.42 -8.04
CA GLY A 55 -13.75 -13.03 -7.65
C GLY A 55 -12.59 -12.05 -7.89
N ILE A 56 -11.36 -12.53 -8.05
CA ILE A 56 -10.17 -11.75 -8.39
C ILE A 56 -9.30 -12.52 -9.40
N CYS A 57 -8.49 -11.81 -10.17
CA CYS A 57 -7.42 -12.38 -10.99
C CYS A 57 -6.22 -11.43 -11.06
N LYS A 58 -5.07 -11.93 -11.53
CA LYS A 58 -3.87 -11.11 -11.77
C LYS A 58 -3.56 -11.08 -13.26
N VAL A 59 -3.44 -9.89 -13.84
CA VAL A 59 -2.94 -9.71 -15.21
C VAL A 59 -1.51 -9.17 -15.14
N ILE A 60 -0.59 -9.87 -15.81
CA ILE A 60 0.82 -9.46 -15.90
C ILE A 60 1.04 -8.86 -17.29
N PRO A 61 1.27 -7.53 -17.42
CA PRO A 61 1.49 -6.90 -18.72
C PRO A 61 2.70 -7.52 -19.45
N PRO A 62 2.69 -7.55 -20.80
CA PRO A 62 3.81 -8.05 -21.60
C PRO A 62 5.03 -7.10 -21.60
N TYR A 63 4.90 -5.90 -21.02
CA TYR A 63 5.93 -4.88 -21.05
C TYR A 63 6.91 -4.97 -19.87
N PRO A 64 8.17 -4.53 -20.04
CA PRO A 64 9.12 -4.38 -18.95
C PRO A 64 8.58 -3.43 -17.86
N ARG A 65 8.95 -3.71 -16.61
CA ARG A 65 8.59 -2.83 -15.49
C ARG A 65 9.32 -1.49 -15.64
N PRO A 66 8.64 -0.35 -15.50
CA PRO A 66 9.30 0.96 -15.53
C PRO A 66 10.27 1.08 -14.35
N SER A 67 11.35 1.84 -14.56
CA SER A 67 12.33 2.06 -13.50
C SER A 67 11.72 2.84 -12.34
N ARG A 68 12.23 2.61 -11.13
CA ARG A 68 11.82 3.36 -9.94
C ARG A 68 11.97 4.87 -10.13
N ARG A 69 13.11 5.31 -10.67
CA ARG A 69 13.39 6.74 -10.92
C ARG A 69 12.35 7.36 -11.85
N PHE A 70 11.94 6.62 -12.88
CA PHE A 70 10.90 7.04 -13.80
C PHE A 70 9.56 7.21 -13.07
N VAL A 71 9.11 6.20 -12.33
CA VAL A 71 7.82 6.25 -11.61
C VAL A 71 7.80 7.40 -10.59
N PHE A 72 8.88 7.57 -9.83
CA PHE A 72 9.00 8.62 -8.81
C PHE A 72 8.97 10.02 -9.42
N ALA A 73 9.66 10.24 -10.55
CA ALA A 73 9.65 11.52 -11.23
C ALA A 73 8.25 11.91 -11.73
N HIS A 74 7.49 10.96 -12.27
CA HIS A 74 6.13 11.22 -12.77
C HIS A 74 5.14 11.43 -11.63
N LEU A 75 5.19 10.61 -10.56
CA LEU A 75 4.37 10.81 -9.36
C LEU A 75 4.63 12.18 -8.72
N ASN A 76 5.90 12.55 -8.52
CA ASN A 76 6.22 13.85 -7.91
C ASN A 76 5.71 15.02 -8.74
N ARG A 77 5.89 14.96 -10.08
CA ARG A 77 5.31 15.96 -10.99
C ARG A 77 3.79 16.04 -10.84
N SER A 78 3.12 14.88 -10.82
CA SER A 78 1.67 14.81 -10.74
C SER A 78 1.11 15.29 -9.39
N LEU A 79 1.82 15.06 -8.29
CA LEU A 79 1.46 15.53 -6.95
C LEU A 79 1.50 17.06 -6.86
N VAL A 80 2.55 17.68 -7.43
CA VAL A 80 2.69 19.14 -7.49
C VAL A 80 1.52 19.75 -8.28
N SER A 81 1.25 19.25 -9.49
CA SER A 81 0.14 19.75 -10.32
C SER A 81 -1.23 19.60 -9.65
N SER A 82 -1.42 18.53 -8.87
CA SER A 82 -2.68 18.29 -8.15
C SER A 82 -2.85 19.23 -6.96
N SER A 83 -1.75 19.58 -6.28
CA SER A 83 -1.76 20.56 -5.20
C SER A 83 -2.05 21.97 -5.70
N GLU A 84 -1.51 22.36 -6.85
CA GLU A 84 -1.78 23.66 -7.48
C GLU A 84 -3.25 23.79 -7.92
N ALA A 85 -3.82 22.72 -8.49
CA ALA A 85 -5.23 22.67 -8.86
C ALA A 85 -6.16 22.78 -7.64
N ALA A 86 -5.78 22.20 -6.49
CA ALA A 86 -6.54 22.32 -5.25
C ALA A 86 -6.44 23.72 -4.61
N ALA A 87 -5.33 24.43 -4.82
CA ALA A 87 -5.08 25.75 -4.25
C ALA A 87 -5.78 26.90 -5.02
N ASN A 88 -6.18 26.69 -6.29
CA ASN A 88 -6.80 27.73 -7.12
C ASN A 88 -8.18 27.32 -7.67
N PRO A 89 -9.30 27.54 -6.94
CA PRO A 89 -10.64 27.30 -7.48
C PRO A 89 -11.18 28.44 -8.36
N THR A 90 -10.67 29.68 -8.24
CA THR A 90 -11.16 30.85 -9.02
C THR A 90 -10.19 32.02 -8.92
N THR A 91 -9.41 32.25 -9.97
CA THR A 91 -9.01 33.58 -10.49
C THR A 91 -8.08 33.40 -11.70
N ALA A 92 -8.67 33.36 -12.89
CA ALA A 92 -7.93 33.78 -14.08
C ALA A 92 -7.68 35.29 -13.94
N SER A 93 -6.51 35.69 -13.45
CA SER A 93 -6.03 37.06 -13.61
C SER A 93 -4.54 37.07 -13.82
N PHE A 94 -4.15 37.66 -14.94
CA PHE A 94 -2.80 38.02 -15.30
C PHE A 94 -2.12 38.76 -14.14
N SER A 95 -1.00 38.23 -13.64
CA SER A 95 -0.01 39.07 -12.99
C SER A 95 1.39 38.54 -13.24
N SER A 96 2.06 39.18 -14.18
CA SER A 96 3.51 39.16 -14.34
C SER A 96 4.15 39.98 -13.21
N THR A 97 4.81 39.33 -12.26
CA THR A 97 5.83 39.99 -11.44
C THR A 97 6.94 39.02 -11.06
N THR A 98 8.15 39.38 -11.48
CA THR A 98 9.43 38.80 -11.08
C THR A 98 9.74 39.15 -9.62
N GLY A 99 9.76 38.14 -8.75
CA GLY A 99 10.18 38.21 -7.33
C GLY A 99 10.93 36.93 -6.92
N PRO A 100 11.76 36.96 -5.86
CA PRO A 100 12.86 36.00 -5.67
C PRO A 100 12.35 34.62 -5.22
N SER A 101 12.70 33.59 -5.99
CA SER A 101 12.74 32.15 -5.68
C SER A 101 11.92 31.71 -4.45
N LEU A 102 10.59 31.71 -4.59
CA LEU A 102 9.71 30.96 -3.69
C LEU A 102 10.11 29.48 -3.77
N SER A 103 10.15 28.84 -2.61
CA SER A 103 10.49 27.42 -2.47
C SER A 103 9.60 26.61 -3.42
N GLU A 104 10.20 25.88 -4.36
CA GLU A 104 9.46 24.97 -5.24
C GLU A 104 8.48 24.12 -4.41
N PRO A 105 7.19 24.05 -4.80
CA PRO A 105 6.21 23.28 -4.04
C PRO A 105 6.69 21.83 -3.91
N ALA A 106 6.87 21.38 -2.67
CA ALA A 106 7.34 20.02 -2.41
C ALA A 106 6.24 19.02 -2.80
N ALA A 107 6.60 18.02 -3.62
CA ALA A 107 5.72 16.91 -3.94
C ALA A 107 5.46 16.06 -2.67
N VAL A 108 4.31 16.28 -2.03
CA VAL A 108 3.92 15.61 -0.79
C VAL A 108 2.56 14.93 -0.92
N PHE A 109 2.34 13.91 -0.10
CA PHE A 109 1.04 13.26 0.08
C PHE A 109 0.76 13.07 1.57
N THR A 110 -0.52 12.96 1.91
CA THR A 110 -0.98 12.78 3.30
C THR A 110 -1.25 11.30 3.57
N THR A 111 -0.75 10.81 4.69
CA THR A 111 -0.99 9.44 5.19
C THR A 111 -2.16 9.41 6.17
N ARG A 112 -2.51 8.22 6.64
CA ARG A 112 -3.48 7.95 7.72
C ARG A 112 -2.97 6.81 8.58
N HIS A 113 -3.31 6.81 9.87
CA HIS A 113 -2.99 5.70 10.77
C HIS A 113 -4.05 4.61 10.64
N GLN A 114 -3.60 3.39 10.39
CA GLN A 114 -4.38 2.16 10.39
C GLN A 114 -3.95 1.30 11.58
N GLU A 115 -4.92 0.90 12.40
CA GLU A 115 -4.69 -0.04 13.49
C GLU A 115 -4.72 -1.48 12.97
N LEU A 116 -3.73 -2.29 13.37
CA LEU A 116 -3.69 -3.73 13.11
C LEU A 116 -3.52 -4.48 14.44
N GLY A 117 -4.48 -5.33 14.80
CA GLY A 117 -4.45 -6.15 16.01
C GLY A 117 -5.82 -6.25 16.68
N THR A 118 -5.91 -6.95 17.81
CA THR A 118 -7.14 -7.03 18.59
C THR A 118 -7.04 -6.21 19.89
N PRO A 119 -7.93 -5.24 20.13
CA PRO A 119 -7.91 -4.46 21.36
C PRO A 119 -8.27 -5.35 22.57
N ARG A 120 -7.54 -5.20 23.67
CA ARG A 120 -7.86 -5.92 24.92
C ARG A 120 -9.17 -5.38 25.51
N ARG A 121 -10.10 -6.29 25.82
CA ARG A 121 -11.32 -5.96 26.58
C ARG A 121 -10.93 -5.34 27.92
N GLY A 122 -11.54 -4.20 28.26
CA GLY A 122 -11.42 -3.58 29.59
C GLY A 122 -10.40 -2.45 29.75
N ARG A 123 -9.63 -2.11 28.71
CA ARG A 123 -8.84 -0.86 28.70
C ARG A 123 -9.60 0.19 27.89
N PRO A 124 -9.96 1.36 28.45
CA PRO A 124 -10.48 2.44 27.63
C PRO A 124 -9.44 2.77 26.56
N PRO A 125 -9.85 2.99 25.30
CA PRO A 125 -8.90 3.36 24.25
C PRO A 125 -8.07 4.55 24.77
N PRO A 126 -6.73 4.53 24.64
CA PRO A 126 -5.95 5.73 24.90
C PRO A 126 -6.54 6.80 23.98
N GLN A 127 -7.27 7.73 24.59
CA GLN A 127 -7.87 8.94 24.03
C GLN A 127 -7.80 8.97 22.49
N VAL A 128 -8.91 8.63 21.83
CA VAL A 128 -9.07 8.89 20.38
C VAL A 128 -9.08 10.41 20.19
N LEU A 129 -7.91 11.02 20.25
CA LEU A 129 -7.73 12.47 20.18
C LEU A 129 -7.77 12.97 18.74
N LYS A 130 -7.68 12.05 17.76
CA LYS A 130 -7.74 12.34 16.34
C LYS A 130 -8.53 11.26 15.61
N GLN A 131 -9.45 11.67 14.76
CA GLN A 131 -10.14 10.77 13.84
C GLN A 131 -9.12 10.18 12.85
N VAL A 132 -9.40 9.03 12.24
CA VAL A 132 -8.45 8.37 11.30
C VAL A 132 -7.99 9.33 10.19
N TRP A 133 -8.88 10.20 9.70
CA TRP A 133 -8.58 11.22 8.70
C TRP A 133 -7.77 12.44 9.21
N GLN A 134 -7.58 12.58 10.52
CA GLN A 134 -6.81 13.65 11.16
C GLN A 134 -5.46 13.16 11.70
N SER A 135 -5.19 11.85 11.63
CA SER A 135 -4.09 11.19 12.34
C SER A 135 -2.76 11.17 11.59
N GLY A 136 -2.78 11.32 10.27
CA GLY A 136 -1.59 11.17 9.46
C GLY A 136 -0.84 12.46 9.20
N GLU A 137 0.39 12.27 8.72
CA GLU A 137 1.35 13.32 8.44
C GLU A 137 1.58 13.44 6.93
N GLN A 138 2.16 14.55 6.49
CA GLN A 138 2.57 14.77 5.11
C GLN A 138 4.00 14.28 4.88
N TYR A 139 4.22 13.57 3.78
CA TYR A 139 5.53 13.04 3.41
C TYR A 139 5.82 13.24 1.92
N THR A 140 7.09 13.41 1.59
CA THR A 140 7.58 13.10 0.23
C THR A 140 7.69 11.57 0.05
N LEU A 141 7.75 11.11 -1.21
CA LEU A 141 7.96 9.68 -1.50
C LEU A 141 9.24 9.13 -0.83
N ASP A 142 10.33 9.88 -0.84
CA ASP A 142 11.60 9.45 -0.23
C ASP A 142 11.51 9.37 1.30
N GLN A 143 10.85 10.34 1.94
CA GLN A 143 10.65 10.34 3.39
C GLN A 143 9.80 9.13 3.83
N PHE A 144 8.68 8.89 3.15
CA PHE A 144 7.80 7.79 3.49
C PHE A 144 8.45 6.43 3.20
N GLU A 145 9.25 6.33 2.14
CA GLU A 145 10.00 5.11 1.91
C GLU A 145 11.05 4.85 3.00
N ALA A 146 11.83 5.87 3.40
CA ALA A 146 12.78 5.73 4.50
C ALA A 146 12.09 5.27 5.78
N LYS A 147 10.91 5.83 6.08
CA LYS A 147 10.05 5.40 7.19
C LYS A 147 9.60 3.95 7.03
N SER A 148 9.13 3.54 5.86
CA SER A 148 8.71 2.17 5.56
C SER A 148 9.86 1.15 5.73
N ARG A 149 11.08 1.51 5.31
CA ARG A 149 12.28 0.68 5.54
C ARG A 149 12.60 0.55 7.02
N ALA A 150 12.53 1.64 7.79
CA ALA A 150 12.76 1.62 9.23
C ALA A 150 11.71 0.76 9.95
N PHE A 151 10.44 0.89 9.59
CA PHE A 151 9.35 0.04 10.08
C PHE A 151 9.61 -1.44 9.77
N SER A 152 9.95 -1.75 8.52
CA SER A 152 10.24 -3.12 8.09
C SER A 152 11.41 -3.74 8.87
N LYS A 153 12.47 -2.97 9.13
CA LYS A 153 13.61 -3.43 9.94
C LYS A 153 13.24 -3.81 11.36
N ILE A 154 12.26 -3.13 11.97
CA ILE A 154 11.79 -3.40 13.33
C ILE A 154 10.86 -4.61 13.34
N HIS A 155 9.91 -4.66 12.41
CA HIS A 155 8.82 -5.65 12.43
C HIS A 155 9.18 -6.98 11.74
N LEU A 156 10.14 -6.97 10.82
CA LEU A 156 10.67 -8.15 10.15
C LEU A 156 12.06 -8.52 10.69
N ALA A 157 12.47 -7.94 11.82
CA ALA A 157 13.74 -8.21 12.47
C ALA A 157 13.89 -9.72 12.75
N GLY A 158 14.99 -10.31 12.27
CA GLY A 158 15.27 -11.73 12.45
C GLY A 158 14.99 -12.60 11.21
N LEU A 159 14.29 -12.09 10.20
CA LEU A 159 14.17 -12.74 8.90
C LEU A 159 15.16 -12.14 7.91
N ARG A 160 16.06 -12.98 7.38
CA ARG A 160 16.92 -12.60 6.28
C ARG A 160 16.12 -12.76 4.98
N GLU A 161 15.75 -11.63 4.37
CA GLU A 161 14.98 -11.59 3.11
C GLU A 161 13.67 -12.41 3.18
N PRO A 162 12.70 -11.97 3.99
CA PRO A 162 11.47 -12.73 4.21
C PRO A 162 10.69 -12.95 2.91
N THR A 163 10.26 -14.19 2.69
CA THR A 163 9.35 -14.57 1.62
C THR A 163 7.97 -13.93 1.82
N PRO A 164 7.16 -13.76 0.75
CA PRO A 164 5.81 -13.21 0.86
C PRO A 164 4.92 -13.94 1.87
N LEU A 165 5.02 -15.28 1.94
CA LEU A 165 4.24 -16.08 2.88
C LEU A 165 4.66 -15.89 4.34
N GLU A 166 5.94 -15.65 4.61
CA GLU A 166 6.41 -15.33 5.97
C GLU A 166 5.91 -13.95 6.41
N VAL A 167 5.98 -12.94 5.53
CA VAL A 167 5.41 -11.62 5.80
C VAL A 167 3.91 -11.71 6.06
N GLU A 168 3.18 -12.49 5.26
CA GLU A 168 1.74 -12.71 5.44
C GLU A 168 1.43 -13.46 6.75
N SER A 169 2.26 -14.43 7.12
CA SER A 169 2.14 -15.13 8.41
C SER A 169 2.34 -14.17 9.59
N LEU A 170 3.31 -13.26 9.49
CA LEU A 170 3.54 -12.22 10.49
C LEU A 170 2.37 -11.24 10.55
N PHE A 171 1.78 -10.88 9.42
CA PHE A 171 0.57 -10.05 9.38
C PHE A 171 -0.60 -10.69 10.14
N TRP A 172 -0.91 -11.96 9.85
CA TRP A 172 -2.01 -12.66 10.53
C TRP A 172 -1.74 -12.84 12.02
N LYS A 173 -0.49 -13.10 12.41
CA LYS A 173 -0.08 -13.11 13.82
C LYS A 173 -0.31 -11.74 14.47
N ALA A 174 0.18 -10.66 13.86
CA ALA A 174 0.01 -9.30 14.36
C ALA A 174 -1.48 -8.91 14.48
N SER A 175 -2.33 -9.38 13.57
CA SER A 175 -3.78 -9.13 13.62
C SER A 175 -4.47 -9.72 14.85
N ALA A 176 -3.92 -10.80 15.43
CA ALA A 176 -4.45 -11.43 16.64
C ALA A 176 -3.78 -10.89 17.93
N ASP A 177 -2.63 -10.24 17.81
CA ASP A 177 -1.84 -9.72 18.93
C ASP A 177 -2.27 -8.31 19.36
N ARG A 178 -1.47 -7.67 20.23
CA ARG A 178 -1.69 -6.30 20.69
C ARG A 178 -1.64 -5.34 19.49
N PRO A 179 -2.56 -4.36 19.41
CA PRO A 179 -2.58 -3.43 18.29
C PRO A 179 -1.26 -2.70 18.06
N ILE A 180 -0.89 -2.62 16.79
CA ILE A 180 0.16 -1.77 16.25
C ILE A 180 -0.47 -0.76 15.28
N TYR A 181 0.21 0.37 15.07
CA TYR A 181 -0.22 1.41 14.13
C TYR A 181 0.66 1.40 12.90
N ILE A 182 0.04 1.39 11.73
CA ILE A 182 0.65 1.39 10.41
C ILE A 182 0.23 2.68 9.71
N GLU A 183 1.12 3.31 8.96
CA GLU A 183 0.76 4.46 8.13
C GLU A 183 0.58 4.02 6.69
N TYR A 184 -0.46 4.54 6.05
CA TYR A 184 -0.78 4.27 4.65
C TYR A 184 -1.47 5.49 4.04
N ALA A 185 -1.32 5.68 2.73
CA ALA A 185 -1.95 6.76 1.99
C ALA A 185 -2.91 6.18 0.93
N ASN A 186 -4.21 6.22 1.20
CA ASN A 186 -5.28 6.05 0.21
C ASN A 186 -5.65 7.38 -0.44
N ASP A 187 -6.23 7.27 -1.65
CA ASP A 187 -6.83 8.37 -2.38
C ASP A 187 -5.84 9.52 -2.62
N VAL A 188 -4.57 9.16 -2.83
CA VAL A 188 -3.51 10.11 -3.18
C VAL A 188 -3.75 10.57 -4.61
N PRO A 189 -3.90 11.88 -4.85
CA PRO A 189 -4.10 12.38 -6.21
C PRO A 189 -2.83 12.19 -7.05
N GLY A 190 -3.01 11.98 -8.33
CA GLY A 190 -1.94 11.92 -9.32
C GLY A 190 -1.66 10.54 -9.90
N SER A 191 -0.69 10.48 -10.80
CA SER A 191 -0.39 9.30 -11.63
C SER A 191 1.11 9.01 -11.71
N GLY A 192 1.46 7.73 -11.67
CA GLY A 192 2.82 7.24 -11.94
C GLY A 192 3.07 6.85 -13.39
N PHE A 193 2.06 6.99 -14.25
CA PHE A 193 2.21 6.81 -15.69
C PHE A 193 2.84 8.05 -16.33
N ALA A 194 3.49 7.87 -17.47
CA ALA A 194 3.80 9.01 -18.33
C ALA A 194 2.49 9.67 -18.79
N ALA A 195 2.50 11.01 -18.83
CA ALA A 195 1.43 11.81 -19.41
C ALA A 195 1.52 11.83 -20.94
#